data_AF-A0A3S0IW00-F1
#
_entry.id   AF-A0A3S0IW00-F1
#
_cell.length_a   1.000
_cell.length_b   1.000
_cell.length_c   1.000
_cell.angle_alpha   90.00
_cell.angle_beta   90.00
_cell.angle_gamma   90.00
#
_symmetry.space_group_name_H-M   'P 1'
#
loop_
_entity.id
_entity.type
_entity.pdbx_description
1 polymer ?
#
loop_
_entity_poly.entity_id
_entity_poly.type
_entity_poly.pdbx_seq_one_letter_code
_entity_poly.pdbx_strand_id
1 'polypeptide(L)'
;MLPGELFATLWQLIEAQAQAVILTPWHGRAAVECTELTRLIRACPDPAVPAEVLAYVEGKAVTFATTIAQNNRDQRAFVAMCALDDAAMDIHPARKTRLAGRSVALGGLLDEMKTRRTVEHSYAHVPTIGTVVPKGQLTSRRLDEESETANGANLASQFEHLTLVPSHTIYKIDFLVVSPYRFGLSDAKAQIVGVAPVAEDANDLTFRASARIGRAYLDARPTDPDALATRLTDAVVSLLDQGAGVITLPELVSSDTALESLKRRLSARAVAPDNALVICGSGLSTDPCPSTGRHFNEATVMTGRGWVLFKQRKIHPFNMTATRMAECSVARDPAHDDKSHMEDIAASTTLTVCDLPDLGRVIVTICEDFEQEAPAGQVAIATRPDWIFTPVLDVSQEPGRWTHQRSIEIARRTLSRIVVTSSTTLTVRRKGVAKLSDVLPAEVGVSILYDGYAGRKVKRIEPSADGGTPQAVSVQWDPQNWAGDDVQFRF
;
A
#
# COMPACT_ATOMS: atom_id res chain seq x y z
N MET A 1 25.13 -10.62 -16.63
CA MET A 1 24.42 -9.70 -15.73
C MET A 1 23.09 -9.38 -16.37
N LEU A 2 22.01 -9.49 -15.61
CA LEU A 2 20.67 -9.17 -16.09
C LEU A 2 20.42 -7.65 -16.01
N PRO A 3 19.53 -7.09 -16.85
CA PRO A 3 19.27 -5.65 -16.92
C PRO A 3 18.82 -5.02 -15.59
N GLY A 4 17.95 -5.68 -14.84
CA GLY A 4 17.53 -5.19 -13.52
C GLY A 4 18.69 -5.19 -12.49
N GLU A 5 19.61 -6.16 -12.59
CA GLU A 5 20.80 -6.22 -11.73
C GLU A 5 21.80 -5.11 -12.07
N LEU A 6 21.96 -4.83 -13.37
CA LEU A 6 22.75 -3.70 -13.82
C LEU A 6 22.14 -2.39 -13.31
N PHE A 7 20.83 -2.18 -13.47
CA PHE A 7 20.15 -0.98 -12.96
C PHE A 7 20.38 -0.78 -11.45
N ALA A 8 20.23 -1.83 -10.64
CA ALA A 8 20.49 -1.77 -9.20
C ALA A 8 21.95 -1.45 -8.86
N THR A 9 22.90 -2.05 -9.58
CA THR A 9 24.33 -1.83 -9.36
C THR A 9 24.75 -0.41 -9.74
N LEU A 10 24.24 0.09 -10.88
CA LEU A 10 24.48 1.48 -11.30
C LEU A 10 23.80 2.47 -10.37
N TRP A 11 22.64 2.14 -9.80
CA TRP A 11 21.98 2.99 -8.82
C TRP A 11 22.89 3.34 -7.64
N GLN A 12 23.59 2.36 -7.06
CA GLN A 12 24.53 2.63 -5.95
C GLN A 12 25.67 3.58 -6.34
N LEU A 13 26.14 3.48 -7.58
CA LEU A 13 27.16 4.40 -8.10
C LEU A 13 26.62 5.83 -8.22
N ILE A 14 25.41 5.98 -8.74
CA ILE A 14 24.79 7.30 -8.98
C ILE A 14 24.22 7.92 -7.71
N GLU A 15 23.77 7.12 -6.74
CA GLU A 15 23.20 7.61 -5.48
C GLU A 15 24.19 8.48 -4.70
N ALA A 16 25.47 8.13 -4.72
CA ALA A 16 26.55 8.94 -4.16
C ALA A 16 26.69 10.33 -4.85
N GLN A 17 26.20 10.43 -6.09
CA GLN A 17 26.21 11.64 -6.93
C GLN A 17 24.81 12.26 -7.08
N ALA A 18 23.80 11.81 -6.32
CA ALA A 18 22.42 12.19 -6.53
C ALA A 18 22.23 13.72 -6.52
N GLN A 19 22.88 14.43 -5.61
CA GLN A 19 22.82 15.90 -5.55
C GLN A 19 23.35 16.57 -6.82
N ALA A 20 24.42 16.04 -7.42
CA ALA A 20 24.97 16.59 -8.66
C ALA A 20 23.99 16.41 -9.82
N VAL A 21 23.38 15.22 -9.93
CA VAL A 21 22.36 14.91 -10.95
C VAL A 21 21.13 15.82 -10.79
N ILE A 22 20.71 16.07 -9.56
CA ILE A 22 19.53 16.88 -9.22
C ILE A 22 19.76 18.37 -9.52
N LEU A 23 20.89 18.93 -9.05
CA LEU A 23 21.15 20.37 -9.13
C LEU A 23 21.64 20.82 -10.51
N THR A 24 22.35 19.96 -11.22
CA THR A 24 22.85 20.22 -12.57
C THR A 24 22.52 19.01 -13.42
N PRO A 25 21.39 19.02 -14.14
CA PRO A 25 20.92 17.87 -14.89
C PRO A 25 22.03 17.33 -15.78
N TRP A 26 22.52 16.14 -15.46
CA TRP A 26 23.42 15.42 -16.34
C TRP A 26 22.67 15.10 -17.64
N HIS A 27 23.40 14.93 -18.74
CA HIS A 27 22.79 14.72 -20.05
C HIS A 27 21.74 13.60 -20.03
N GLY A 28 21.99 12.46 -19.37
CA GLY A 28 20.99 11.41 -19.18
C GLY A 28 20.32 11.02 -20.52
N ARG A 29 19.00 11.19 -20.60
CA ARG A 29 18.21 10.98 -21.84
C ARG A 29 18.61 11.88 -23.01
N ALA A 30 19.13 13.07 -22.74
CA ALA A 30 19.57 14.03 -23.76
C ALA A 30 20.97 13.70 -24.34
N ALA A 31 21.68 12.70 -23.80
CA ALA A 31 22.93 12.23 -24.39
C ALA A 31 22.66 11.52 -25.73
N VAL A 32 23.48 11.77 -26.76
CA VAL A 32 23.27 11.19 -28.10
C VAL A 32 23.33 9.65 -28.09
N GLU A 33 24.16 9.08 -27.22
CA GLU A 33 24.30 7.65 -27.02
C GLU A 33 23.10 6.98 -26.33
N CYS A 34 22.23 7.72 -25.64
CA CYS A 34 21.09 7.14 -24.91
C CYS A 34 20.13 6.40 -25.86
N THR A 35 19.83 6.99 -27.02
CA THR A 35 18.96 6.39 -28.03
C THR A 35 19.52 5.07 -28.55
N GLU A 36 20.83 5.02 -28.79
CA GLU A 36 21.48 3.82 -29.31
C GLU A 36 21.57 2.72 -28.25
N LEU A 37 21.85 3.07 -27.00
CA LEU A 37 21.80 2.13 -25.87
C LEU A 37 20.40 1.54 -25.71
N THR A 38 19.34 2.35 -25.75
CA THR A 38 17.96 1.87 -25.71
C THR A 38 17.65 0.94 -26.88
N ARG A 39 18.11 1.26 -28.09
CA ARG A 39 17.96 0.41 -29.27
C ARG A 39 18.63 -0.95 -29.08
N LEU A 40 19.87 -0.97 -28.59
CA LEU A 40 20.61 -2.21 -28.29
C LEU A 40 19.88 -3.06 -27.25
N ILE A 41 19.36 -2.44 -26.18
CA ILE A 41 18.60 -3.14 -25.12
C ILE A 41 17.31 -3.75 -25.68
N ARG A 42 16.52 -2.98 -26.44
CA ARG A 42 15.24 -3.44 -27.02
C ARG A 42 15.42 -4.56 -28.05
N ALA A 43 16.48 -4.49 -28.85
CA ALA A 43 16.74 -5.45 -29.92
C ALA A 43 17.54 -6.68 -29.48
N CYS A 44 17.98 -6.75 -28.22
CA CYS A 44 18.82 -7.83 -27.73
C CYS A 44 18.04 -9.16 -27.71
N PRO A 45 18.47 -10.19 -28.45
CA PRO A 45 17.82 -11.51 -28.41
C PRO A 45 18.21 -12.32 -27.16
N ASP A 46 19.32 -11.96 -26.50
CA ASP A 46 19.83 -12.60 -25.30
C ASP A 46 19.15 -12.00 -24.05
N PRO A 47 18.85 -12.79 -23.01
CA PRO A 47 18.35 -12.28 -21.73
C PRO A 47 19.34 -11.35 -20.99
N ALA A 48 20.64 -11.46 -21.24
CA ALA A 48 21.67 -10.66 -20.60
C ALA A 48 21.86 -9.29 -21.25
N VAL A 49 22.42 -8.33 -20.49
CA VAL A 49 22.77 -7.01 -21.02
C VAL A 49 23.80 -7.13 -22.15
N PRO A 50 23.62 -6.43 -23.30
CA PRO A 50 24.60 -6.42 -24.39
C PRO A 50 26.00 -6.01 -23.92
N ALA A 51 27.04 -6.67 -24.44
CA ALA A 51 28.42 -6.40 -24.07
C ALA A 51 28.84 -4.95 -24.35
N GLU A 52 28.26 -4.34 -25.39
CA GLU A 52 28.48 -2.94 -25.78
C GLU A 52 27.97 -1.95 -24.72
N VAL A 53 26.86 -2.27 -24.03
CA VAL A 53 26.34 -1.44 -22.94
C VAL A 53 27.29 -1.48 -21.75
N LEU A 54 27.80 -2.67 -21.40
CA LEU A 54 28.79 -2.83 -20.33
C LEU A 54 30.11 -2.13 -20.69
N ALA A 55 30.58 -2.28 -21.92
CA ALA A 55 31.78 -1.60 -22.43
C ALA A 55 31.63 -0.07 -22.35
N TYR A 56 30.47 0.46 -22.73
CA TYR A 56 30.17 1.89 -22.60
C TYR A 56 30.31 2.36 -21.15
N VAL A 57 29.64 1.70 -20.20
CA VAL A 57 29.70 2.03 -18.77
C VAL A 57 31.11 1.96 -18.21
N GLU A 58 31.92 1.00 -18.67
CA GLU A 58 33.32 0.82 -18.25
C GLU A 58 34.29 1.83 -18.89
N GLY A 59 33.81 2.75 -19.73
CA GLY A 59 34.66 3.73 -20.42
C GLY A 59 35.43 3.16 -21.61
N LYS A 60 35.10 1.94 -22.06
CA LYS A 60 35.76 1.30 -23.21
C LYS A 60 35.24 1.89 -24.54
N ALA A 61 35.99 1.62 -25.61
CA ALA A 61 35.59 2.00 -26.96
C ALA A 61 34.31 1.27 -27.38
N VAL A 62 33.39 2.00 -28.01
CA VAL A 62 32.12 1.51 -28.55
C VAL A 62 31.95 1.98 -29.99
N THR A 63 31.05 1.33 -30.74
CA THR A 63 30.87 1.55 -32.19
C THR A 63 29.96 2.74 -32.52
N PHE A 64 29.32 3.34 -31.51
CA PHE A 64 28.42 4.48 -31.66
C PHE A 64 29.03 5.76 -31.11
N ALA A 65 28.50 6.90 -31.54
CA ALA A 65 28.97 8.21 -31.09
C ALA A 65 28.66 8.42 -29.60
N THR A 66 29.62 8.98 -28.86
CA THR A 66 29.45 9.31 -27.43
C THR A 66 29.71 10.79 -27.19
N THR A 67 28.82 11.45 -26.46
CA THR A 67 29.04 12.80 -25.93
C THR A 67 29.72 12.78 -24.57
N ILE A 68 29.55 11.70 -23.80
CA ILE A 68 30.15 11.58 -22.47
C ILE A 68 31.58 11.03 -22.58
N ALA A 69 32.53 11.76 -22.00
CA ALA A 69 33.94 11.39 -21.97
C ALA A 69 34.15 9.99 -21.36
N GLN A 70 35.12 9.23 -21.90
CA GLN A 70 35.39 7.85 -21.49
C GLN A 70 35.75 7.71 -20.01
N ASN A 71 36.43 8.71 -19.44
CA ASN A 71 36.83 8.71 -18.04
C ASN A 71 35.70 9.15 -17.08
N ASN A 72 34.54 9.58 -17.58
CA ASN A 72 33.41 10.00 -16.77
C ASN A 72 32.42 8.85 -16.55
N ARG A 73 32.85 7.88 -15.74
CA ARG A 73 32.11 6.64 -15.48
C ARG A 73 30.70 6.90 -14.93
N ASP A 74 30.56 7.86 -14.02
CA ASP A 74 29.27 8.12 -13.36
C ASP A 74 28.25 8.68 -14.36
N GLN A 75 28.62 9.65 -15.20
CA GLN A 75 27.72 10.14 -16.23
C GLN A 75 27.35 9.06 -17.25
N ARG A 76 28.30 8.20 -17.63
CA ARG A 76 28.02 7.05 -18.51
C ARG A 76 27.05 6.06 -17.86
N ALA A 77 27.24 5.74 -16.58
CA ALA A 77 26.33 4.90 -15.82
C ALA A 77 24.92 5.50 -15.75
N PHE A 78 24.79 6.81 -15.51
CA PHE A 78 23.50 7.50 -15.51
C PHE A 78 22.79 7.42 -16.86
N VAL A 79 23.50 7.67 -17.97
CA VAL A 79 22.94 7.51 -19.33
C VAL A 79 22.47 6.08 -19.58
N ALA A 80 23.24 5.07 -19.17
CA ALA A 80 22.84 3.67 -19.31
C ALA A 80 21.59 3.33 -18.47
N MET A 81 21.45 3.90 -17.26
CA MET A 81 20.25 3.75 -16.44
C MET A 81 19.02 4.40 -17.11
N CYS A 82 19.17 5.61 -17.69
CA CYS A 82 18.10 6.25 -18.47
C CYS A 82 17.68 5.38 -19.67
N ALA A 83 18.64 4.80 -20.39
CA ALA A 83 18.37 3.93 -21.52
C ALA A 83 17.63 2.64 -21.13
N LEU A 84 17.99 2.03 -19.98
CA LEU A 84 17.29 0.89 -19.39
C LEU A 84 15.86 1.26 -18.99
N ASP A 85 15.68 2.43 -18.38
CA ASP A 85 14.36 2.94 -17.99
C ASP A 85 13.46 3.18 -19.22
N ASP A 86 14.00 3.79 -20.29
CA ASP A 86 13.29 3.98 -21.57
C ASP A 86 12.90 2.65 -22.22
N ALA A 87 13.74 1.62 -22.11
CA ALA A 87 13.42 0.29 -22.61
C ALA A 87 12.35 -0.41 -21.74
N ALA A 88 12.39 -0.21 -20.42
CA ALA A 88 11.43 -0.78 -19.47
C ALA A 88 9.99 -0.27 -19.69
N MET A 89 9.84 0.87 -20.35
CA MET A 89 8.58 1.37 -20.89
C MET A 89 7.75 0.28 -21.59
N ASP A 90 8.39 -0.57 -22.40
CA ASP A 90 7.73 -1.58 -23.23
C ASP A 90 7.16 -2.76 -22.42
N ILE A 91 7.62 -2.91 -21.17
CA ILE A 91 7.20 -3.95 -20.23
C ILE A 91 6.52 -3.39 -18.98
N HIS A 92 6.27 -2.07 -18.95
CA HIS A 92 5.66 -1.42 -17.80
C HIS A 92 4.18 -1.82 -17.66
N PRO A 93 3.70 -2.25 -16.48
CA PRO A 93 2.33 -2.76 -16.31
C PRO A 93 1.22 -1.75 -16.66
N ALA A 94 1.46 -0.46 -16.43
CA ALA A 94 0.49 0.59 -16.77
C ALA A 94 0.32 0.82 -18.28
N ARG A 95 1.25 0.33 -19.11
CA ARG A 95 1.11 0.48 -20.57
C ARG A 95 0.22 -0.61 -21.12
N LYS A 96 -0.87 -0.19 -21.75
CA LYS A 96 -1.71 -1.03 -22.61
C LYS A 96 -0.94 -1.36 -23.89
N THR A 97 0.07 -2.22 -23.80
CA THR A 97 0.88 -2.69 -24.94
C THR A 97 0.08 -3.58 -25.89
N ARG A 98 -1.15 -3.93 -25.53
CA ARG A 98 -2.15 -4.55 -26.40
C ARG A 98 -2.99 -3.47 -27.08
N LEU A 99 -2.47 -2.86 -28.14
CA LEU A 99 -3.34 -2.39 -29.21
C LEU A 99 -4.06 -3.63 -29.77
N ALA A 100 -5.37 -3.53 -30.00
CA ALA A 100 -6.22 -4.67 -30.38
C ALA A 100 -5.56 -5.52 -31.49
N GLY A 101 -5.05 -6.70 -31.11
CA GLY A 101 -4.49 -7.69 -32.05
C GLY A 101 -2.99 -7.63 -32.36
N ARG A 102 -2.19 -6.74 -31.75
CA ARG A 102 -0.72 -6.72 -31.95
C ARG A 102 0.03 -6.70 -30.62
N SER A 103 0.64 -7.84 -30.26
CA SER A 103 1.67 -7.85 -29.22
C SER A 103 2.94 -7.26 -29.81
N VAL A 104 3.56 -6.29 -29.15
CA VAL A 104 4.94 -5.90 -29.47
C VAL A 104 5.82 -7.11 -29.19
N ALA A 105 6.60 -7.54 -30.19
CA ALA A 105 7.61 -8.56 -29.98
C ALA A 105 8.73 -7.95 -29.12
N LEU A 106 8.93 -8.49 -27.93
CA LEU A 106 9.99 -8.06 -27.02
C LEU A 106 11.29 -8.78 -27.41
N GLY A 107 12.43 -8.08 -27.30
CA GLY A 107 13.73 -8.74 -27.28
C GLY A 107 13.86 -9.66 -26.05
N GLY A 108 14.77 -10.65 -26.12
CA GLY A 108 14.97 -11.64 -25.07
C GLY A 108 15.25 -11.02 -23.70
N LEU A 109 16.02 -9.93 -23.65
CA LEU A 109 16.29 -9.17 -22.42
C LEU A 109 15.02 -8.65 -21.73
N LEU A 110 14.13 -7.99 -22.49
CA LEU A 110 12.91 -7.41 -21.92
C LEU A 110 11.86 -8.49 -21.61
N ASP A 111 11.80 -9.54 -22.43
CA ASP A 111 10.94 -10.69 -22.17
C ASP A 111 11.34 -11.41 -20.87
N GLU A 112 12.63 -11.57 -20.63
CA GLU A 112 13.16 -12.13 -19.38
C GLU A 112 12.80 -11.26 -18.17
N MET A 113 12.99 -9.94 -18.24
CA MET A 113 12.58 -9.03 -17.16
C MET A 113 11.08 -9.17 -16.85
N LYS A 114 10.24 -9.20 -17.88
CA LYS A 114 8.79 -9.35 -17.73
C LYS A 114 8.42 -10.71 -17.12
N THR A 115 9.11 -11.76 -17.52
CA THR A 115 8.94 -13.12 -16.98
C THR A 115 9.34 -13.17 -15.52
N ARG A 116 10.52 -12.66 -15.15
CA ARG A 116 10.96 -12.54 -13.74
C ARG A 116 9.98 -11.75 -12.90
N ARG A 117 9.44 -10.63 -13.39
CA ARG A 117 8.39 -9.92 -12.64
C ARG A 117 7.18 -10.80 -12.34
N THR A 118 6.80 -11.66 -13.27
CA THR A 118 5.64 -12.54 -13.10
C THR A 118 5.92 -13.67 -12.12
N VAL A 119 7.13 -14.24 -12.17
CA VAL A 119 7.53 -15.44 -11.39
C VAL A 119 8.15 -15.07 -10.04
N GLU A 120 9.03 -14.09 -10.02
CA GLU A 120 9.82 -13.61 -8.88
C GLU A 120 9.33 -12.27 -8.31
N HIS A 121 8.20 -11.75 -8.82
CA HIS A 121 7.53 -10.54 -8.33
C HIS A 121 8.31 -9.22 -8.47
N SER A 122 9.46 -9.22 -9.14
CA SER A 122 10.29 -8.04 -9.38
C SER A 122 11.09 -8.17 -10.69
N TYR A 123 11.67 -7.07 -11.19
CA TYR A 123 12.56 -7.14 -12.36
C TYR A 123 13.97 -7.65 -11.99
N ALA A 124 14.39 -7.39 -10.75
CA ALA A 124 15.56 -8.00 -10.14
C ALA A 124 15.52 -7.81 -8.63
N HIS A 125 16.11 -8.75 -7.91
CA HIS A 125 16.48 -8.60 -6.51
C HIS A 125 17.99 -8.80 -6.39
N VAL A 126 18.71 -7.78 -5.93
CA VAL A 126 20.15 -7.86 -5.72
C VAL A 126 20.42 -7.80 -4.22
N PRO A 127 20.94 -8.89 -3.61
CA PRO A 127 21.19 -8.95 -2.18
C PRO A 127 22.00 -7.74 -1.70
N THR A 128 21.61 -7.18 -0.55
CA THR A 128 22.21 -5.98 0.09
C THR A 128 22.00 -4.65 -0.65
N ILE A 129 21.63 -4.66 -1.94
CA ILE A 129 21.32 -3.44 -2.70
C ILE A 129 19.83 -3.13 -2.60
N GLY A 130 18.96 -4.04 -3.05
CA GLY A 130 17.53 -3.77 -3.14
C GLY A 130 16.82 -4.53 -4.24
N THR A 131 15.58 -4.14 -4.47
CA THR A 131 14.67 -4.75 -5.45
C THR A 131 14.29 -3.72 -6.50
N VAL A 132 14.49 -4.05 -7.77
CA VAL A 132 14.09 -3.22 -8.91
C VAL A 132 12.68 -3.61 -9.34
N VAL A 133 11.79 -2.62 -9.37
CA VAL A 133 10.37 -2.81 -9.67
C VAL A 133 9.88 -1.73 -10.64
N PRO A 134 8.72 -1.94 -11.30
CA PRO A 134 8.09 -0.87 -12.06
C PRO A 134 7.79 0.33 -11.15
N LYS A 135 8.14 1.53 -11.58
CA LYS A 135 7.90 2.77 -10.85
C LYS A 135 6.51 3.33 -11.15
N GLY A 136 5.88 3.92 -10.14
CA GLY A 136 4.64 4.65 -10.35
C GLY A 136 3.41 3.76 -10.23
N GLN A 137 2.27 4.39 -10.51
CA GLN A 137 0.98 3.72 -10.56
C GLN A 137 0.94 2.70 -11.70
N LEU A 138 0.31 1.56 -11.43
CA LEU A 138 0.21 0.48 -12.39
C LEU A 138 -1.12 0.50 -13.15
N THR A 139 -2.08 1.32 -12.72
CA THR A 139 -3.29 1.61 -13.51
C THR A 139 -3.04 2.81 -14.42
N SER A 140 -3.48 2.70 -15.68
CA SER A 140 -3.39 3.80 -16.64
C SER A 140 -4.43 4.86 -16.30
N ARG A 141 -4.10 5.76 -15.37
CA ARG A 141 -4.85 7.01 -15.21
C ARG A 141 -4.27 8.02 -16.19
N ARG A 142 -5.13 8.68 -16.98
CA ARG A 142 -4.71 9.89 -17.68
C ARG A 142 -4.29 10.86 -16.59
N LEU A 143 -2.99 11.06 -16.43
CA LEU A 143 -2.48 12.15 -15.62
C LEU A 143 -2.86 13.44 -16.36
N ASP A 144 -3.49 14.36 -15.65
CA ASP A 144 -3.70 15.73 -16.12
C ASP A 144 -2.29 16.27 -16.36
N GLU A 145 -2.10 16.92 -17.51
CA GLU A 145 -0.79 17.39 -17.96
C GLU A 145 -0.14 18.37 -16.95
N GLU A 146 -0.93 18.97 -16.05
CA GLU A 146 -0.48 19.84 -14.95
C GLU A 146 0.08 19.08 -13.73
N SER A 147 -0.07 17.76 -13.66
CA SER A 147 0.48 16.90 -12.61
C SER A 147 1.97 16.62 -12.84
N GLU A 148 2.76 17.69 -12.88
CA GLU A 148 4.23 17.62 -12.93
C GLU A 148 4.76 17.03 -11.60
N THR A 149 4.68 15.70 -11.45
CA THR A 149 5.34 14.98 -10.35
C THR A 149 6.83 14.73 -10.59
N ALA A 150 7.44 15.55 -11.44
CA ALA A 150 8.87 15.65 -11.69
C ALA A 150 9.50 16.73 -10.82
N ASN A 151 9.15 16.81 -9.53
CA ASN A 151 9.96 17.62 -8.64
C ASN A 151 11.29 16.89 -8.47
N GLY A 152 12.36 17.44 -9.05
CA GLY A 152 13.72 16.90 -9.12
C GLY A 152 14.40 16.67 -7.77
N ALA A 153 13.65 16.54 -6.67
CA ALA A 153 14.14 16.50 -5.30
C ALA A 153 14.93 15.22 -4.93
N ASN A 154 14.92 14.18 -5.77
CA ASN A 154 15.70 12.96 -5.54
C ASN A 154 16.09 12.26 -6.84
N LEU A 155 17.07 11.35 -6.77
CA LEU A 155 17.52 10.58 -7.93
C LEU A 155 16.38 9.78 -8.59
N ALA A 156 15.46 9.22 -7.80
CA ALA A 156 14.35 8.45 -8.33
C ALA A 156 13.49 9.27 -9.31
N SER A 157 13.35 10.59 -9.12
CA SER A 157 12.61 11.47 -10.03
C SER A 157 13.13 11.49 -11.47
N GLN A 158 14.37 11.05 -11.71
CA GLN A 158 15.00 11.02 -13.04
C GLN A 158 14.58 9.81 -13.89
N PHE A 159 13.85 8.87 -13.29
CA PHE A 159 13.38 7.65 -13.94
C PHE A 159 11.86 7.63 -13.98
N GLU A 160 11.26 7.12 -15.06
CA GLU A 160 9.80 7.10 -15.24
C GLU A 160 9.21 5.71 -15.03
N HIS A 161 9.98 4.66 -15.29
CA HIS A 161 9.46 3.30 -15.42
C HIS A 161 10.09 2.31 -14.45
N LEU A 162 11.28 2.59 -13.94
CA LEU A 162 12.03 1.78 -12.99
C LEU A 162 12.30 2.55 -11.70
N THR A 163 12.25 1.84 -10.59
CA THR A 163 12.73 2.34 -9.30
C THR A 163 13.45 1.23 -8.56
N LEU A 164 14.44 1.60 -7.76
CA LEU A 164 15.05 0.72 -6.78
C LEU A 164 14.37 0.94 -5.43
N VAL A 165 13.94 -0.14 -4.79
CA VAL A 165 13.57 -0.14 -3.37
C VAL A 165 14.74 -0.73 -2.59
N PRO A 166 15.46 0.08 -1.78
CA PRO A 166 16.65 -0.39 -1.08
C PRO A 166 16.39 -1.58 -0.16
N SER A 167 17.41 -2.43 0.01
CA SER A 167 17.38 -3.45 1.06
C SER A 167 17.56 -2.79 2.43
N HIS A 168 16.83 -3.28 3.43
CA HIS A 168 16.97 -2.82 4.82
C HIS A 168 17.40 -3.97 5.73
N THR A 169 18.14 -3.63 6.79
CA THR A 169 18.60 -4.60 7.80
C THR A 169 17.53 -4.92 8.83
N ILE A 170 16.61 -3.99 9.08
CA ILE A 170 15.57 -4.09 10.12
C ILE A 170 14.28 -4.68 9.55
N TYR A 171 13.92 -4.30 8.32
CA TYR A 171 12.67 -4.69 7.69
C TYR A 171 12.90 -5.37 6.34
N LYS A 172 12.02 -6.30 5.99
CA LYS A 172 11.94 -6.94 4.67
C LYS A 172 10.78 -6.31 3.89
N ILE A 173 11.03 -5.96 2.63
CA ILE A 173 9.96 -5.59 1.69
C ILE A 173 9.69 -6.78 0.78
N ASP A 174 8.46 -7.30 0.85
CA ASP A 174 8.03 -8.44 0.06
C ASP A 174 7.16 -7.95 -1.11
N PHE A 175 7.62 -8.19 -2.34
CA PHE A 175 6.83 -7.87 -3.52
C PHE A 175 6.02 -9.10 -3.93
N LEU A 176 4.75 -8.88 -4.26
CA LEU A 176 3.85 -9.92 -4.74
C LEU A 176 3.16 -9.44 -6.00
N VAL A 177 3.25 -10.22 -7.08
CA VAL A 177 2.50 -9.96 -8.32
C VAL A 177 1.43 -11.03 -8.46
N VAL A 178 0.16 -10.63 -8.40
CA VAL A 178 -0.97 -11.56 -8.54
C VAL A 178 -1.28 -11.79 -10.02
N SER A 179 -1.46 -13.07 -10.38
CA SER A 179 -1.84 -13.44 -11.74
C SER A 179 -3.25 -12.95 -12.08
N PRO A 180 -3.49 -12.42 -13.30
CA PRO A 180 -4.83 -12.09 -13.80
C PRO A 180 -5.85 -13.25 -13.74
N TYR A 181 -5.38 -14.50 -13.72
CA TYR A 181 -6.25 -15.66 -13.56
C TYR A 181 -6.75 -15.86 -12.12
N ARG A 182 -6.08 -15.26 -11.14
CA ARG A 182 -6.45 -15.35 -9.71
C ARG A 182 -7.30 -14.17 -9.25
N PHE A 183 -7.14 -13.00 -9.88
CA PHE A 183 -7.83 -11.78 -9.52
C PHE A 183 -7.97 -10.86 -10.74
N GLY A 184 -9.15 -10.28 -10.90
CA GLY A 184 -9.41 -9.17 -11.81
C GLY A 184 -10.48 -8.27 -11.22
N LEU A 185 -10.36 -6.96 -11.41
CA LEU A 185 -11.31 -5.99 -10.89
C LEU A 185 -11.44 -4.84 -11.88
N SER A 186 -12.63 -4.67 -12.47
CA SER A 186 -12.83 -3.59 -13.44
C SER A 186 -12.68 -2.22 -12.80
N ASP A 187 -12.19 -1.24 -13.57
CA ASP A 187 -12.03 0.15 -13.12
C ASP A 187 -13.32 0.71 -12.49
N ALA A 188 -14.48 0.41 -13.09
CA ALA A 188 -15.79 0.86 -12.61
C ALA A 188 -16.12 0.27 -11.23
N LYS A 189 -15.84 -1.03 -11.02
CA LYS A 189 -16.05 -1.68 -9.72
C LYS A 189 -15.04 -1.20 -8.68
N ALA A 190 -13.79 -0.96 -9.08
CA ALA A 190 -12.77 -0.39 -8.21
C ALA A 190 -13.12 1.02 -7.68
N GLN A 191 -14.06 1.73 -8.33
CA GLN A 191 -14.58 3.00 -7.82
C GLN A 191 -15.69 2.84 -6.78
N ILE A 192 -16.20 1.64 -6.50
CA ILE A 192 -17.24 1.47 -5.47
C ILE A 192 -16.58 0.91 -4.22
N VAL A 193 -16.37 1.76 -3.22
CA VAL A 193 -15.71 1.42 -1.96
C VAL A 193 -16.74 1.18 -0.88
N GLY A 194 -16.71 -0.01 -0.28
CA GLY A 194 -17.52 -0.41 0.86
C GLY A 194 -16.72 -0.32 2.16
N VAL A 195 -17.33 0.24 3.19
CA VAL A 195 -16.78 0.28 4.55
C VAL A 195 -17.85 -0.11 5.56
N ALA A 196 -17.43 -0.74 6.66
CA ALA A 196 -18.30 -1.11 7.76
C ALA A 196 -17.50 -1.08 9.06
N PRO A 197 -17.99 -0.48 10.16
CA PRO A 197 -17.26 -0.42 11.42
C PRO A 197 -17.12 -1.78 12.11
N VAL A 198 -18.05 -2.70 11.89
CA VAL A 198 -18.12 -4.06 12.46
C VAL A 198 -18.15 -4.08 14.00
N ALA A 199 -17.13 -3.61 14.71
CA ALA A 199 -17.25 -3.29 16.13
C ALA A 199 -17.92 -1.92 16.28
N GLU A 200 -19.22 -1.93 16.56
CA GLU A 200 -20.12 -0.79 16.56
C GLU A 200 -20.25 -0.18 17.96
N ASP A 201 -20.52 -1.02 18.95
CA ASP A 201 -20.91 -0.61 20.30
C ASP A 201 -19.71 -0.54 21.26
N ALA A 202 -19.91 0.10 22.41
CA ALA A 202 -18.85 0.29 23.42
C ALA A 202 -18.27 -1.04 23.92
N ASN A 203 -19.11 -2.09 24.00
CA ASN A 203 -18.75 -3.38 24.57
C ASN A 203 -18.48 -4.46 23.52
N ASP A 204 -18.48 -4.14 22.23
CA ASP A 204 -18.10 -5.11 21.19
C ASP A 204 -16.65 -5.56 21.34
N LEU A 205 -15.78 -4.66 21.84
CA LEU A 205 -14.41 -4.97 22.22
C LEU A 205 -14.23 -4.84 23.73
N THR A 206 -13.51 -5.79 24.31
CA THR A 206 -12.99 -5.75 25.66
C THR A 206 -11.50 -5.44 25.64
N PHE A 207 -11.06 -4.66 26.63
CA PHE A 207 -9.67 -4.22 26.77
C PHE A 207 -9.11 -4.75 28.08
N ARG A 208 -7.99 -5.47 28.02
CA ARG A 208 -7.32 -6.04 29.18
C ARG A 208 -5.93 -5.43 29.30
N ALA A 209 -5.71 -4.72 30.39
CA ALA A 209 -4.38 -4.24 30.75
C ALA A 209 -3.60 -5.34 31.49
N SER A 210 -2.30 -5.39 31.27
CA SER A 210 -1.38 -6.28 31.98
C SER A 210 0.01 -5.65 32.09
N ALA A 211 0.83 -6.12 33.02
CA ALA A 211 2.23 -5.72 33.13
C ALA A 211 3.16 -6.92 32.95
N ARG A 212 4.22 -6.75 32.14
CA ARG A 212 5.30 -7.76 31.98
C ARG A 212 6.64 -7.05 31.92
N ILE A 213 7.58 -7.53 32.75
CA ILE A 213 8.97 -7.03 32.79
C ILE A 213 8.99 -5.48 32.95
N GLY A 214 8.17 -4.96 33.87
CA GLY A 214 8.10 -3.52 34.18
C GLY A 214 7.48 -2.64 33.07
N ARG A 215 6.81 -3.23 32.08
CA ARG A 215 6.11 -2.49 31.02
C ARG A 215 4.63 -2.86 31.00
N ALA A 216 3.77 -1.85 30.82
CA ALA A 216 2.33 -2.01 30.69
C ALA A 216 1.95 -2.35 29.24
N TYR A 217 1.00 -3.27 29.11
CA TYR A 217 0.46 -3.74 27.84
C TYR A 217 -1.06 -3.69 27.84
N LEU A 218 -1.64 -3.51 26.66
CA LEU A 218 -3.07 -3.50 26.41
C LEU A 218 -3.40 -4.52 25.33
N ASP A 219 -4.29 -5.43 25.65
CA ASP A 219 -4.86 -6.40 24.72
C ASP A 219 -6.32 -6.02 24.44
N ALA A 220 -6.71 -6.02 23.18
CA ALA A 220 -8.07 -5.71 22.75
C ALA A 220 -8.64 -6.90 21.98
N ARG A 221 -9.80 -7.39 22.42
CA ARG A 221 -10.43 -8.60 21.86
C ARG A 221 -11.93 -8.40 21.68
N PRO A 222 -12.55 -9.09 20.71
CA PRO A 222 -14.00 -9.20 20.67
C PRO A 222 -14.55 -9.73 22.01
N THR A 223 -15.55 -9.07 22.57
CA THR A 223 -16.26 -9.56 23.76
C THR A 223 -17.11 -10.79 23.42
N ASP A 224 -17.79 -10.73 22.27
CA ASP A 224 -18.54 -11.85 21.67
C ASP A 224 -17.97 -12.09 20.26
N PRO A 225 -16.99 -13.02 20.13
CA PRO A 225 -16.37 -13.33 18.85
C PRO A 225 -17.34 -13.83 17.78
N ASP A 226 -18.40 -14.56 18.16
CA ASP A 226 -19.34 -15.17 17.21
C ASP A 226 -20.34 -14.13 16.68
N ALA A 227 -20.83 -13.24 17.55
CA ALA A 227 -21.66 -12.11 17.13
C ALA A 227 -20.88 -11.18 16.19
N LEU A 228 -19.63 -10.86 16.54
CA LEU A 228 -18.78 -10.01 15.69
C LEU A 228 -18.46 -10.68 14.35
N ALA A 229 -18.20 -12.00 14.34
CA ALA A 229 -17.99 -12.76 13.11
C ALA A 229 -19.23 -12.78 12.20
N THR A 230 -20.42 -12.92 12.78
CA THR A 230 -21.70 -12.85 12.06
C THR A 230 -21.87 -11.47 11.44
N ARG A 231 -21.70 -10.41 12.23
CA ARG A 231 -21.81 -9.02 11.77
C ARG A 231 -20.80 -8.68 10.68
N LEU A 232 -19.55 -9.14 10.81
CA LEU A 232 -18.53 -9.02 9.77
C LEU A 232 -18.96 -9.70 8.47
N THR A 233 -19.48 -10.92 8.56
CA THR A 233 -19.93 -11.69 7.41
C THR A 233 -21.09 -11.00 6.70
N ASP A 234 -22.09 -10.55 7.46
CA ASP A 234 -23.27 -9.87 6.94
C ASP A 234 -22.92 -8.52 6.32
N ALA A 235 -22.00 -7.76 6.92
CA ALA A 235 -21.52 -6.50 6.38
C ALA A 235 -20.84 -6.69 5.02
N VAL A 236 -19.91 -7.65 4.90
CA VAL A 236 -19.23 -7.94 3.63
C VAL A 236 -20.22 -8.40 2.57
N VAL A 237 -21.13 -9.32 2.92
CA VAL A 237 -22.15 -9.81 1.98
C VAL A 237 -23.04 -8.67 1.49
N SER A 238 -23.52 -7.82 2.40
CA SER A 238 -24.34 -6.64 2.08
C SER A 238 -23.60 -5.67 1.16
N LEU A 239 -22.34 -5.34 1.45
CA LEU A 239 -21.53 -4.45 0.61
C LEU A 239 -21.31 -5.02 -0.80
N LEU A 240 -21.07 -6.33 -0.91
CA LEU A 240 -20.97 -7.00 -2.21
C LEU A 240 -22.29 -6.96 -2.98
N ASP A 241 -23.43 -7.13 -2.29
CA ASP A 241 -24.77 -7.03 -2.87
C ASP A 241 -25.10 -5.59 -3.34
N GLN A 242 -24.60 -4.59 -2.62
CA GLN A 242 -24.61 -3.17 -3.02
C GLN A 242 -23.62 -2.87 -4.16
N GLY A 243 -22.86 -3.86 -4.61
CA GLY A 243 -21.98 -3.76 -5.76
C GLY A 243 -20.59 -3.20 -5.47
N ALA A 244 -20.17 -3.10 -4.21
CA ALA A 244 -18.82 -2.68 -3.83
C ALA A 244 -17.76 -3.59 -4.49
N GLY A 245 -16.77 -2.98 -5.13
CA GLY A 245 -15.63 -3.69 -5.71
C GLY A 245 -14.39 -3.65 -4.82
N VAL A 246 -14.32 -2.74 -3.85
CA VAL A 246 -13.27 -2.70 -2.83
C VAL A 246 -13.93 -2.56 -1.47
N ILE A 247 -13.68 -3.47 -0.54
CA ILE A 247 -14.21 -3.44 0.82
C ILE A 247 -13.05 -3.35 1.80
N THR A 248 -13.09 -2.40 2.73
CA THR A 248 -12.09 -2.28 3.82
C THR A 248 -12.78 -2.24 5.17
N LEU A 249 -12.39 -3.16 6.06
CA LEU A 249 -12.90 -3.26 7.42
C LEU A 249 -11.84 -2.87 8.48
N PRO A 250 -12.21 -2.58 9.74
CA PRO A 250 -11.31 -2.06 10.76
C PRO A 250 -10.32 -3.03 11.37
N GLU A 251 -9.44 -2.51 12.22
CA GLU A 251 -8.51 -3.30 12.99
C GLU A 251 -9.20 -4.08 14.12
N LEU A 252 -8.70 -5.29 14.41
CA LEU A 252 -9.15 -6.18 15.50
C LEU A 252 -10.62 -6.65 15.43
N VAL A 253 -11.18 -6.77 14.22
CA VAL A 253 -12.54 -7.29 13.98
C VAL A 253 -12.57 -8.68 13.31
N SER A 254 -11.41 -9.20 12.88
CA SER A 254 -11.30 -10.43 12.07
C SER A 254 -10.46 -11.50 12.77
N SER A 255 -11.10 -12.35 13.59
CA SER A 255 -10.47 -13.59 14.06
C SER A 255 -10.35 -14.62 12.94
N ASP A 256 -9.44 -15.59 13.05
CA ASP A 256 -9.32 -16.65 12.05
C ASP A 256 -10.63 -17.47 11.89
N THR A 257 -11.36 -17.70 13.00
CA THR A 257 -12.69 -18.32 12.94
C THR A 257 -13.70 -17.49 12.15
N ALA A 258 -13.71 -16.17 12.34
CA ALA A 258 -14.55 -15.25 11.58
C ALA A 258 -14.19 -15.27 10.08
N LEU A 259 -12.89 -15.27 9.77
CA LEU A 259 -12.39 -15.35 8.40
C LEU A 259 -12.79 -16.66 7.72
N GLU A 260 -12.67 -17.81 8.38
CA GLU A 260 -13.10 -19.10 7.82
C GLU A 260 -14.64 -19.18 7.65
N SER A 261 -15.40 -18.54 8.54
CA SER A 261 -16.85 -18.38 8.36
C SER A 261 -17.17 -17.54 7.12
N LEU A 262 -16.52 -16.38 6.99
CA LEU A 262 -16.68 -15.50 5.84
C LEU A 262 -16.30 -16.20 4.52
N LYS A 263 -15.15 -16.88 4.47
CA LYS A 263 -14.70 -17.62 3.27
C LYS A 263 -15.71 -18.67 2.83
N ARG A 264 -16.25 -19.46 3.77
CA ARG A 264 -17.31 -20.44 3.48
C ARG A 264 -18.58 -19.77 2.98
N ARG A 265 -18.97 -18.64 3.59
CA ARG A 265 -20.15 -17.88 3.15
C ARG A 265 -19.98 -17.32 1.76
N LEU A 266 -18.82 -16.74 1.43
CA LEU A 266 -18.51 -16.17 0.13
C LEU A 266 -18.42 -17.23 -0.97
N SER A 267 -17.79 -18.38 -0.69
CA SER A 267 -17.66 -19.47 -1.66
C SER A 267 -18.98 -20.19 -1.95
N ALA A 268 -19.93 -20.17 -1.01
CA ALA A 268 -21.27 -20.75 -1.17
C ALA A 268 -22.26 -19.85 -1.95
N ARG A 269 -21.87 -18.61 -2.32
CA ARG A 269 -22.76 -17.70 -3.05
C ARG A 269 -22.99 -18.21 -4.48
N ALA A 270 -24.26 -18.28 -4.90
CA ALA A 270 -24.64 -18.72 -6.25
C ALA A 270 -24.16 -17.74 -7.35
N VAL A 271 -24.20 -16.44 -7.06
CA VAL A 271 -23.59 -15.40 -7.89
C VAL A 271 -22.29 -15.00 -7.22
N ALA A 272 -21.18 -15.46 -7.79
CA ALA A 272 -19.88 -15.09 -7.30
C ALA A 272 -19.55 -13.64 -7.76
N PRO A 273 -19.29 -12.71 -6.82
CA PRO A 273 -18.73 -11.42 -7.18
C PRO A 273 -17.25 -11.66 -7.52
N ASP A 274 -16.99 -12.09 -8.74
CA ASP A 274 -15.65 -12.48 -9.21
C ASP A 274 -14.64 -11.33 -9.12
N ASN A 275 -15.16 -10.11 -9.08
CA ASN A 275 -14.42 -8.87 -9.21
C ASN A 275 -14.65 -7.99 -7.97
N ALA A 276 -14.15 -8.44 -6.81
CA ALA A 276 -14.07 -7.60 -5.61
C ALA A 276 -12.81 -7.91 -4.79
N LEU A 277 -12.23 -6.88 -4.19
CA LEU A 277 -11.16 -6.98 -3.19
C LEU A 277 -11.76 -6.75 -1.81
N VAL A 278 -11.47 -7.64 -0.87
CA VAL A 278 -11.90 -7.52 0.53
C VAL A 278 -10.66 -7.50 1.42
N ILE A 279 -10.44 -6.35 2.07
CA ILE A 279 -9.53 -6.21 3.20
C ILE A 279 -10.38 -6.43 4.44
N CYS A 280 -10.32 -7.64 5.01
CA CYS A 280 -11.22 -8.07 6.09
C CYS A 280 -10.99 -7.33 7.41
N GLY A 281 -10.16 -6.29 7.43
CA GLY A 281 -9.63 -5.76 8.68
C GLY A 281 -8.57 -6.69 9.24
N SER A 282 -8.24 -6.51 10.51
CA SER A 282 -7.20 -7.30 11.17
C SER A 282 -7.68 -8.03 12.41
N GLY A 283 -6.86 -8.94 12.93
CA GLY A 283 -7.07 -9.67 14.18
C GLY A 283 -5.80 -10.43 14.59
N LEU A 284 -5.84 -11.10 15.74
CA LEU A 284 -4.70 -11.90 16.18
C LEU A 284 -4.52 -13.12 15.24
N SER A 285 -3.30 -13.30 14.73
CA SER A 285 -2.92 -14.47 13.91
C SER A 285 -3.03 -15.76 14.71
N THR A 286 -3.38 -16.89 14.08
CA THR A 286 -3.32 -18.21 14.73
C THR A 286 -1.92 -18.53 15.25
N ASP A 287 -0.90 -18.32 14.41
CA ASP A 287 0.46 -18.68 14.76
C ASP A 287 1.13 -17.57 15.59
N PRO A 288 1.65 -17.87 16.79
CA PRO A 288 2.42 -16.92 17.57
C PRO A 288 3.82 -16.73 16.97
N CYS A 289 4.42 -15.58 17.27
CA CYS A 289 5.82 -15.29 17.00
C CYS A 289 6.72 -16.27 17.76
N PRO A 290 7.59 -17.05 17.08
CA PRO A 290 8.41 -18.06 17.75
C PRO A 290 9.34 -17.50 18.84
N SER A 291 9.82 -16.27 18.69
CA SER A 291 10.77 -15.67 19.63
C SER A 291 10.11 -14.99 20.84
N THR A 292 8.84 -14.57 20.72
CA THR A 292 8.15 -13.83 21.79
C THR A 292 6.93 -14.55 22.36
N GLY A 293 6.44 -15.60 21.69
CA GLY A 293 5.21 -16.32 22.05
C GLY A 293 3.91 -15.52 21.84
N ARG A 294 3.99 -14.26 21.39
CA ARG A 294 2.84 -13.38 21.17
C ARG A 294 2.31 -13.51 19.74
N HIS A 295 1.01 -13.37 19.57
CA HIS A 295 0.37 -13.37 18.25
C HIS A 295 0.64 -12.04 17.52
N PHE A 296 0.57 -12.06 16.20
CA PHE A 296 0.64 -10.85 15.38
C PHE A 296 -0.75 -10.28 15.19
N ASN A 297 -0.87 -8.96 15.07
CA ASN A 297 -2.07 -8.33 14.51
C ASN A 297 -1.96 -8.40 12.98
N GLU A 298 -2.89 -9.09 12.31
CA GLU A 298 -2.76 -9.48 10.90
C GLU A 298 -4.03 -9.14 10.11
N ALA A 299 -3.87 -8.39 9.02
CA ALA A 299 -4.91 -8.12 8.05
C ALA A 299 -4.88 -9.14 6.91
N THR A 300 -6.03 -9.73 6.58
CA THR A 300 -6.16 -10.66 5.45
C THR A 300 -6.79 -9.95 4.26
N VAL A 301 -6.12 -10.04 3.10
CA VAL A 301 -6.61 -9.53 1.83
C VAL A 301 -7.07 -10.70 0.97
N MET A 302 -8.33 -10.67 0.52
CA MET A 302 -8.94 -11.75 -0.26
C MET A 302 -9.83 -11.24 -1.39
N THR A 303 -10.19 -12.13 -2.30
CA THR A 303 -11.19 -11.84 -3.34
C THR A 303 -12.61 -11.88 -2.79
N GLY A 304 -13.58 -11.37 -3.57
CA GLY A 304 -15.02 -11.50 -3.26
C GLY A 304 -15.53 -12.94 -3.17
N ARG A 305 -14.74 -13.93 -3.58
CA ARG A 305 -14.99 -15.37 -3.42
C ARG A 305 -14.38 -15.97 -2.14
N GLY A 306 -13.64 -15.18 -1.37
CA GLY A 306 -12.93 -15.64 -0.18
C GLY A 306 -11.55 -16.26 -0.45
N TRP A 307 -10.98 -16.09 -1.65
CA TRP A 307 -9.62 -16.56 -1.91
C TRP A 307 -8.60 -15.59 -1.35
N VAL A 308 -7.78 -16.04 -0.41
CA VAL A 308 -6.71 -15.21 0.19
C VAL A 308 -5.66 -14.91 -0.86
N LEU A 309 -5.38 -13.63 -1.06
CA LEU A 309 -4.32 -13.15 -1.94
C LEU A 309 -3.02 -13.00 -1.16
N PHE A 310 -3.06 -12.30 -0.03
CA PHE A 310 -1.94 -12.17 0.91
C PHE A 310 -2.42 -11.74 2.30
N LYS A 311 -1.49 -11.71 3.25
CA LYS A 311 -1.70 -11.27 4.63
C LYS A 311 -0.64 -10.24 4.98
N GLN A 312 -1.03 -9.18 5.70
CA GLN A 312 -0.12 -8.17 6.23
C GLN A 312 -0.13 -8.23 7.74
N ARG A 313 1.03 -8.42 8.37
CA ARG A 313 1.18 -8.35 9.82
C ARG A 313 1.65 -6.96 10.25
N LYS A 314 1.08 -6.45 11.35
CA LYS A 314 1.41 -5.14 11.90
C LYS A 314 2.89 -5.07 12.29
N ILE A 315 3.57 -4.01 11.88
CA ILE A 315 5.01 -3.82 12.10
C ILE A 315 5.25 -3.04 13.40
N HIS A 316 4.43 -2.03 13.66
CA HIS A 316 4.54 -1.13 14.80
C HIS A 316 3.37 -1.34 15.77
N PRO A 317 3.61 -1.97 16.94
CA PRO A 317 2.60 -2.04 17.98
C PRO A 317 2.24 -0.63 18.47
N PHE A 318 0.94 -0.34 18.60
CA PHE A 318 0.48 0.96 19.05
C PHE A 318 0.82 1.19 20.54
N ASN A 319 0.95 2.45 20.96
CA ASN A 319 1.14 2.83 22.35
C ASN A 319 0.02 3.78 22.81
N MET A 320 -1.00 3.23 23.48
CA MET A 320 -2.15 4.03 23.90
C MET A 320 -1.81 4.87 25.12
N THR A 321 -1.92 6.19 25.01
CA THR A 321 -1.63 7.12 26.11
C THR A 321 -2.64 6.99 27.24
N ALA A 322 -2.20 7.25 28.48
CA ALA A 322 -3.09 7.26 29.64
C ALA A 322 -4.28 8.22 29.46
N THR A 323 -4.05 9.38 28.81
CA THR A 323 -5.13 10.33 28.44
C THR A 323 -6.16 9.68 27.53
N ARG A 324 -5.74 9.03 26.44
CA ARG A 324 -6.69 8.37 25.54
C ARG A 324 -7.40 7.19 26.20
N MET A 325 -6.72 6.45 27.05
CA MET A 325 -7.35 5.38 27.84
C MET A 325 -8.44 5.94 28.75
N ALA A 326 -8.18 7.07 29.42
CA ALA A 326 -9.17 7.75 30.26
C ALA A 326 -10.36 8.28 29.43
N GLU A 327 -10.09 8.98 28.32
CA GLU A 327 -11.13 9.48 27.40
C GLU A 327 -12.07 8.37 26.94
N CYS A 328 -11.54 7.19 26.64
CA CYS A 328 -12.31 6.06 26.12
C CYS A 328 -12.69 5.03 27.20
N SER A 329 -12.58 5.35 28.48
CA SER A 329 -12.89 4.41 29.58
C SER A 329 -12.26 3.02 29.40
N VAL A 330 -11.00 2.99 28.95
CA VAL A 330 -10.19 1.78 28.78
C VAL A 330 -9.47 1.48 30.09
N ALA A 331 -9.58 0.23 30.56
CA ALA A 331 -8.95 -0.20 31.80
C ALA A 331 -7.41 -0.06 31.71
N ARG A 332 -6.80 0.37 32.83
CA ARG A 332 -5.35 0.55 33.00
C ARG A 332 -4.83 -0.46 34.01
N ASP A 333 -3.58 -0.88 33.85
CA ASP A 333 -2.89 -1.70 34.83
C ASP A 333 -2.64 -0.87 36.10
N PRO A 334 -3.05 -1.32 37.29
CA PRO A 334 -2.93 -0.52 38.51
C PRO A 334 -1.48 -0.14 38.89
N ALA A 335 -0.48 -0.90 38.45
CA ALA A 335 0.92 -0.58 38.73
C ALA A 335 1.51 0.45 37.74
N HIS A 336 0.74 0.85 36.72
CA HIS A 336 1.16 1.72 35.62
C HIS A 336 0.02 2.66 35.18
N ASP A 337 -0.81 3.12 36.12
CA ASP A 337 -2.03 3.88 35.84
C ASP A 337 -1.79 5.25 35.18
N ASP A 338 -0.59 5.80 35.35
CA ASP A 338 -0.12 7.05 34.74
C ASP A 338 0.65 6.86 33.43
N LYS A 339 0.91 5.61 33.01
CA LYS A 339 1.74 5.31 31.84
C LYS A 339 0.93 4.87 30.63
N SER A 340 1.51 5.11 29.45
CA SER A 340 1.00 4.55 28.21
C SER A 340 1.14 3.03 28.19
N HIS A 341 0.17 2.35 27.57
CA HIS A 341 0.15 0.90 27.43
C HIS A 341 0.44 0.49 25.99
N MET A 342 1.42 -0.38 25.81
CA MET A 342 1.73 -0.93 24.50
C MET A 342 0.72 -2.00 24.09
N GLU A 343 0.38 -2.05 22.81
CA GLU A 343 -0.38 -3.16 22.26
C GLU A 343 0.31 -4.51 22.52
N ASP A 344 -0.46 -5.49 23.02
CA ASP A 344 0.05 -6.83 23.33
C ASP A 344 0.14 -7.73 22.10
N ILE A 345 1.03 -7.39 21.18
CA ILE A 345 1.26 -8.16 19.95
C ILE A 345 2.76 -8.34 19.69
N ALA A 346 3.09 -9.35 18.90
CA ALA A 346 4.39 -9.41 18.24
C ALA A 346 4.45 -8.40 17.09
N ALA A 347 5.61 -7.77 16.92
CA ALA A 347 5.91 -6.91 15.79
C ALA A 347 6.39 -7.74 14.60
N SER A 348 5.82 -7.52 13.42
CA SER A 348 6.37 -8.02 12.16
C SER A 348 7.59 -7.20 11.75
N THR A 349 8.40 -7.76 10.86
CA THR A 349 9.46 -7.01 10.15
C THR A 349 9.21 -6.96 8.66
N THR A 350 8.08 -7.47 8.17
CA THR A 350 7.79 -7.57 6.73
C THR A 350 6.64 -6.66 6.32
N LEU A 351 6.87 -5.86 5.28
CA LEU A 351 5.84 -5.09 4.57
C LEU A 351 5.62 -5.71 3.19
N THR A 352 4.38 -6.01 2.83
CA THR A 352 4.04 -6.54 1.51
C THR A 352 3.55 -5.42 0.58
N VAL A 353 4.12 -5.36 -0.63
CA VAL A 353 3.67 -4.54 -1.75
C VAL A 353 3.08 -5.46 -2.81
N CYS A 354 1.79 -5.32 -3.08
CA CYS A 354 1.06 -6.25 -3.96
C CYS A 354 0.61 -5.57 -5.25
N ASP A 355 1.07 -6.05 -6.39
CA ASP A 355 0.60 -5.64 -7.70
C ASP A 355 -0.62 -6.51 -8.10
N LEU A 356 -1.80 -5.89 -8.10
CA LEU A 356 -3.07 -6.52 -8.45
C LEU A 356 -3.49 -6.12 -9.88
N PRO A 357 -3.82 -7.10 -10.76
CA PRO A 357 -4.35 -6.82 -12.09
C PRO A 357 -5.57 -5.89 -12.04
N ASP A 358 -5.59 -4.89 -12.92
CA ASP A 358 -6.63 -3.87 -13.10
C ASP A 358 -6.91 -2.94 -11.89
N LEU A 359 -6.53 -3.31 -10.66
CA LEU A 359 -6.62 -2.42 -9.50
C LEU A 359 -5.34 -1.59 -9.27
N GLY A 360 -4.20 -2.14 -9.68
CA GLY A 360 -2.88 -1.53 -9.54
C GLY A 360 -2.11 -2.03 -8.33
N ARG A 361 -1.11 -1.26 -7.91
CA ARG A 361 -0.29 -1.55 -6.74
C ARG A 361 -0.99 -1.17 -5.45
N VAL A 362 -1.01 -2.10 -4.51
CA VAL A 362 -1.68 -1.99 -3.21
C VAL A 362 -0.66 -2.18 -2.09
N ILE A 363 -0.76 -1.30 -1.09
CA ILE A 363 -0.13 -1.49 0.22
C ILE A 363 -1.24 -1.55 1.27
N VAL A 364 -1.13 -2.47 2.21
CA VAL A 364 -1.96 -2.48 3.42
C VAL A 364 -1.06 -2.13 4.60
N THR A 365 -1.50 -1.18 5.41
CA THR A 365 -0.89 -0.84 6.71
C THR A 365 -1.92 -1.09 7.80
N ILE A 366 -1.51 -1.24 9.06
CA ILE A 366 -2.45 -1.38 10.18
C ILE A 366 -2.15 -0.28 11.19
N CYS A 367 -3.10 0.64 11.37
CA CYS A 367 -3.04 1.69 12.39
C CYS A 367 -1.70 2.42 12.41
N GLU A 368 -0.92 2.26 13.48
CA GLU A 368 0.39 2.89 13.68
C GLU A 368 1.35 2.69 12.49
N ASP A 369 1.27 1.59 11.74
CA ASP A 369 2.09 1.38 10.55
C ASP A 369 1.92 2.48 9.49
N PHE A 370 0.73 3.08 9.42
CA PHE A 370 0.44 4.16 8.48
C PHE A 370 1.12 5.47 8.90
N GLU A 371 1.12 5.76 10.21
CA GLU A 371 1.73 6.97 10.78
C GLU A 371 3.25 6.96 10.64
N GLN A 372 3.87 5.78 10.75
CA GLN A 372 5.32 5.65 10.72
C GLN A 372 5.92 5.94 9.34
N GLU A 373 7.08 6.59 9.32
CA GLU A 373 7.84 6.84 8.09
C GLU A 373 8.37 5.53 7.50
N ALA A 374 9.04 4.71 8.31
CA ALA A 374 9.63 3.46 7.88
C ALA A 374 8.84 2.25 8.42
N PRO A 375 8.70 1.16 7.64
CA PRO A 375 9.04 1.08 6.22
C PRO A 375 7.93 1.63 5.32
N ALA A 376 6.69 1.76 5.81
CA ALA A 376 5.52 1.97 4.97
C ALA A 376 5.54 3.28 4.17
N GLY A 377 5.82 4.41 4.82
CA GLY A 377 5.92 5.71 4.15
C GLY A 377 7.02 5.74 3.09
N GLN A 378 8.23 5.30 3.43
CA GLN A 378 9.38 5.26 2.51
C GLN A 378 9.10 4.38 1.30
N VAL A 379 8.54 3.18 1.51
CA VAL A 379 8.17 2.27 0.43
C VAL A 379 7.03 2.82 -0.40
N ALA A 380 6.03 3.47 0.21
CA ALA A 380 4.95 4.12 -0.54
C ALA A 380 5.51 5.23 -1.45
N ILE A 381 6.45 6.05 -0.97
CA ILE A 381 7.09 7.09 -1.78
C ILE A 381 7.90 6.49 -2.93
N ALA A 382 8.67 5.44 -2.67
CA ALA A 382 9.51 4.79 -3.68
C ALA A 382 8.67 4.09 -4.75
N THR A 383 7.62 3.36 -4.33
CA THR A 383 6.82 2.50 -5.22
C THR A 383 5.59 3.20 -5.81
N ARG A 384 5.14 4.32 -5.21
CA ARG A 384 3.95 5.11 -5.58
C ARG A 384 2.71 4.23 -5.83
N PRO A 385 2.18 3.55 -4.80
CA PRO A 385 1.08 2.62 -4.98
C PRO A 385 -0.19 3.31 -5.50
N ASP A 386 -1.02 2.59 -6.24
CA ASP A 386 -2.34 3.06 -6.64
C ASP A 386 -3.28 3.19 -5.43
N TRP A 387 -3.14 2.30 -4.45
CA TRP A 387 -3.94 2.29 -3.23
C TRP A 387 -3.13 2.01 -1.96
N ILE A 388 -3.56 2.65 -0.88
CA ILE A 388 -3.17 2.30 0.49
C ILE A 388 -4.44 2.07 1.32
N PHE A 389 -4.55 0.91 1.95
CA PHE A 389 -5.65 0.58 2.86
C PHE A 389 -5.12 0.49 4.28
N THR A 390 -5.79 1.14 5.22
CA THR A 390 -5.38 1.14 6.62
C THR A 390 -6.56 0.87 7.57
N PRO A 391 -6.76 -0.40 7.97
CA PRO A 391 -7.59 -0.74 9.12
C PRO A 391 -7.04 -0.09 10.38
N VAL A 392 -7.89 0.60 11.15
CA VAL A 392 -7.50 1.26 12.40
C VAL A 392 -8.49 0.97 13.52
N LEU A 393 -8.01 0.94 14.77
CA LEU A 393 -8.81 1.00 15.97
C LEU A 393 -8.49 2.33 16.67
N ASP A 394 -9.30 3.35 16.38
CA ASP A 394 -9.15 4.68 16.95
C ASP A 394 -10.55 5.28 17.22
N VAL A 395 -10.60 6.45 17.85
CA VAL A 395 -11.82 7.26 17.87
C VAL A 395 -12.11 7.81 16.47
N SER A 396 -13.26 8.46 16.35
CA SER A 396 -13.83 9.02 15.12
C SER A 396 -12.81 9.57 14.12
N GLN A 397 -12.88 9.11 12.88
CA GLN A 397 -12.03 9.61 11.80
C GLN A 397 -12.51 11.00 11.38
N GLU A 398 -11.66 12.01 11.56
CA GLU A 398 -11.99 13.40 11.26
C GLU A 398 -10.91 14.05 10.40
N PRO A 399 -11.27 14.91 9.43
CA PRO A 399 -10.30 15.73 8.74
C PRO A 399 -9.52 16.59 9.74
N GLY A 400 -8.20 16.52 9.68
CA GLY A 400 -7.27 17.24 10.53
C GLY A 400 -6.63 16.37 11.61
N ARG A 401 -7.15 15.16 11.84
CA ARG A 401 -6.48 14.15 12.68
C ARG A 401 -5.31 13.48 11.95
N TRP A 402 -4.52 12.70 12.69
CA TRP A 402 -3.31 12.06 12.21
C TRP A 402 -3.51 11.25 10.91
N THR A 403 -4.58 10.47 10.79
CA THR A 403 -4.88 9.69 9.56
C THR A 403 -5.10 10.58 8.34
N HIS A 404 -5.76 11.73 8.50
CA HIS A 404 -5.90 12.72 7.43
C HIS A 404 -4.57 13.38 7.09
N GLN A 405 -3.81 13.85 8.10
CA GLN A 405 -2.52 14.51 7.90
C GLN A 405 -1.52 13.59 7.19
N ARG A 406 -1.48 12.32 7.61
CA ARG A 406 -0.60 11.32 7.03
C ARG A 406 -1.01 10.93 5.61
N SER A 407 -2.32 10.89 5.35
CA SER A 407 -2.86 10.72 4.00
C SER A 407 -2.43 11.85 3.07
N ILE A 408 -2.50 13.11 3.53
CA ILE A 408 -1.99 14.27 2.79
C ILE A 408 -0.50 14.11 2.47
N GLU A 409 0.32 13.79 3.48
CA GLU A 409 1.77 13.70 3.32
C GLU A 409 2.18 12.67 2.27
N ILE A 410 1.64 11.45 2.36
CA ILE A 410 1.97 10.36 1.44
C ILE A 410 1.39 10.67 0.05
N ALA A 411 0.09 10.96 -0.03
CA ALA A 411 -0.59 11.10 -1.31
C ALA A 411 -0.12 12.31 -2.12
N ARG A 412 0.38 13.39 -1.48
CA ARG A 412 1.03 14.51 -2.21
C ARG A 412 2.26 14.07 -2.99
N ARG A 413 2.93 12.99 -2.58
CA ARG A 413 4.17 12.49 -3.19
C ARG A 413 3.94 11.30 -4.11
N THR A 414 2.84 10.58 -3.91
CA THR A 414 2.56 9.31 -4.59
C THR A 414 1.32 9.35 -5.50
N LEU A 415 0.45 10.34 -5.33
CA LEU A 415 -0.89 10.41 -5.93
C LEU A 415 -1.79 9.21 -5.59
N SER A 416 -1.47 8.48 -4.52
CA SER A 416 -2.23 7.29 -4.10
C SER A 416 -3.65 7.63 -3.68
N ARG A 417 -4.56 6.67 -3.86
CA ARG A 417 -5.84 6.64 -3.15
C ARG A 417 -5.65 5.99 -1.79
N ILE A 418 -6.22 6.57 -0.75
CA ILE A 418 -6.06 6.08 0.62
C ILE A 418 -7.44 5.86 1.24
N VAL A 419 -7.62 4.70 1.88
CA VAL A 419 -8.83 4.34 2.63
C VAL A 419 -8.43 3.97 4.04
N VAL A 420 -8.89 4.75 5.00
CA VAL A 420 -8.75 4.50 6.43
C VAL A 420 -10.09 4.02 6.94
N THR A 421 -10.19 2.84 7.57
CA THR A 421 -11.46 2.37 8.15
C THR A 421 -11.30 2.08 9.63
N SER A 422 -12.19 2.65 10.45
CA SER A 422 -12.19 2.50 11.90
C SER A 422 -13.46 1.82 12.40
N SER A 423 -13.32 1.08 13.48
CA SER A 423 -14.47 0.69 14.31
C SER A 423 -15.00 1.92 15.06
N THR A 424 -16.19 1.83 15.63
CA THR A 424 -16.79 2.93 16.40
C THR A 424 -16.72 2.71 17.90
N THR A 425 -16.31 1.52 18.37
CA THR A 425 -16.23 1.19 19.80
C THR A 425 -15.52 2.26 20.65
N LEU A 426 -14.35 2.77 20.23
CA LEU A 426 -13.65 3.82 21.00
C LEU A 426 -14.36 5.17 20.95
N THR A 427 -15.05 5.50 19.85
CA THR A 427 -15.88 6.71 19.75
C THR A 427 -17.08 6.62 20.70
N VAL A 428 -17.80 5.51 20.68
CA VAL A 428 -18.97 5.27 21.53
C VAL A 428 -18.57 5.33 23.01
N ARG A 429 -17.44 4.69 23.37
CA ARG A 429 -16.87 4.79 24.72
C ARG A 429 -16.50 6.24 25.09
N ARG A 430 -15.86 6.99 24.19
CA ARG A 430 -15.50 8.40 24.42
C ARG A 430 -16.71 9.29 24.65
N LYS A 431 -17.84 8.96 24.03
CA LYS A 431 -19.12 9.64 24.24
C LYS A 431 -19.83 9.21 25.54
N GLY A 432 -19.33 8.19 26.23
CA GLY A 432 -19.91 7.71 27.49
C GLY A 432 -21.27 7.03 27.32
N VAL A 433 -21.59 6.55 26.13
CA VAL A 433 -22.85 5.83 25.83
C VAL A 433 -22.58 4.36 25.54
N ALA A 434 -23.63 3.54 25.55
CA ALA A 434 -23.48 2.09 25.37
C ALA A 434 -23.48 1.68 23.88
N LYS A 435 -24.34 2.32 23.08
CA LYS A 435 -24.60 1.92 21.70
C LYS A 435 -24.23 3.00 20.70
N LEU A 436 -23.86 2.60 19.49
CA LEU A 436 -23.65 3.52 18.38
C LEU A 436 -24.89 4.33 18.05
N SER A 437 -26.09 3.73 18.16
CA SER A 437 -27.38 4.40 17.93
C SER A 437 -27.63 5.62 18.82
N ASP A 438 -26.90 5.74 19.93
CA ASP A 438 -27.03 6.82 20.90
C ASP A 438 -26.06 8.00 20.60
N VAL A 439 -25.25 7.88 19.54
CA VAL A 439 -24.34 8.92 19.06
C VAL A 439 -24.87 9.50 17.76
N LEU A 440 -24.80 10.81 17.58
CA LEU A 440 -25.21 11.43 16.33
C LEU A 440 -24.29 10.95 15.18
N PRO A 441 -24.81 10.55 14.01
CA PRO A 441 -23.98 10.10 12.89
C PRO A 441 -22.88 11.09 12.49
N ALA A 442 -23.19 12.40 12.53
CA ALA A 442 -22.23 13.47 12.23
C ALA A 442 -21.05 13.53 13.22
N GLU A 443 -21.11 12.88 14.38
CA GLU A 443 -20.04 12.77 15.36
C GLU A 443 -19.21 11.48 15.23
N VAL A 444 -19.54 10.65 14.23
CA VAL A 444 -18.91 9.34 14.01
C VAL A 444 -18.41 9.23 12.56
N GLY A 445 -17.10 9.34 12.39
CA GLY A 445 -16.40 9.03 11.15
C GLY A 445 -15.94 7.57 11.18
N VAL A 446 -16.60 6.71 10.41
CA VAL A 446 -16.22 5.30 10.24
C VAL A 446 -15.07 5.13 9.26
N SER A 447 -14.88 6.09 8.35
CA SER A 447 -13.79 6.03 7.38
C SER A 447 -13.40 7.42 6.85
N ILE A 448 -12.16 7.54 6.41
CA ILE A 448 -11.68 8.63 5.56
C ILE A 448 -11.22 8.03 4.23
N LEU A 449 -11.74 8.60 3.15
CA LEU A 449 -11.30 8.38 1.78
C LEU A 449 -10.49 9.60 1.34
N TYR A 450 -9.28 9.39 0.82
CA TYR A 450 -8.43 10.46 0.33
C TYR A 450 -7.96 10.14 -1.09
N ASP A 451 -8.16 11.08 -2.02
CA ASP A 451 -7.68 10.99 -3.39
C ASP A 451 -6.51 11.95 -3.61
N GLY A 452 -5.31 11.40 -3.81
CA GLY A 452 -4.10 12.16 -4.07
C GLY A 452 -4.03 12.83 -5.44
N TYR A 453 -4.93 12.47 -6.36
CA TYR A 453 -4.88 12.86 -7.77
C TYR A 453 -5.81 14.05 -8.08
N ALA A 454 -7.08 13.97 -7.70
CA ALA A 454 -8.14 14.89 -8.10
C ALA A 454 -8.15 16.20 -7.28
N GLY A 455 -7.04 16.92 -7.25
CA GLY A 455 -6.94 18.15 -6.47
C GLY A 455 -6.89 17.92 -4.96
N ARG A 456 -6.42 16.73 -4.53
CA ARG A 456 -6.17 16.37 -3.13
C ARG A 456 -7.42 16.50 -2.27
N LYS A 457 -8.30 15.51 -2.43
CA LYS A 457 -9.66 15.57 -1.89
C LYS A 457 -9.88 14.53 -0.81
N VAL A 458 -10.65 14.91 0.20
CA VAL A 458 -10.99 14.07 1.33
C VAL A 458 -12.51 13.95 1.48
N LYS A 459 -12.96 12.73 1.76
CA LYS A 459 -14.34 12.42 2.14
C LYS A 459 -14.36 11.61 3.42
N ARG A 460 -15.04 12.14 4.43
CA ARG A 460 -15.39 11.43 5.65
C ARG A 460 -16.66 10.61 5.40
N ILE A 461 -16.67 9.38 5.89
CA ILE A 461 -17.84 8.49 5.85
C ILE A 461 -18.42 8.38 7.24
N GLU A 462 -19.73 8.62 7.33
CA GLU A 462 -20.54 8.51 8.54
C GLU A 462 -21.30 7.18 8.53
N PRO A 463 -21.75 6.65 9.69
CA PRO A 463 -22.65 5.51 9.70
C PRO A 463 -23.99 5.85 9.02
N SER A 464 -24.69 4.83 8.55
CA SER A 464 -26.04 4.97 7.99
C SER A 464 -27.02 5.51 9.03
N ALA A 465 -27.88 6.44 8.60
CA ALA A 465 -28.90 7.04 9.45
C ALA A 465 -30.06 6.10 9.78
N ASP A 466 -30.18 4.96 9.09
CA ASP A 466 -31.25 3.98 9.32
C ASP A 466 -31.12 3.20 10.63
N GLY A 467 -29.97 3.32 11.33
CA GLY A 467 -29.68 2.62 12.58
C GLY A 467 -29.61 1.09 12.43
N GLY A 468 -29.52 0.57 11.20
CA GLY A 468 -29.43 -0.87 10.95
C GLY A 468 -28.08 -1.44 11.41
N THR A 469 -28.09 -2.66 11.96
CA THR A 469 -26.87 -3.43 12.23
C THR A 469 -26.88 -4.67 11.32
N PRO A 470 -25.79 -4.96 10.58
CA PRO A 470 -24.54 -4.22 10.53
C PRO A 470 -24.66 -2.86 9.83
N GLN A 471 -23.94 -1.87 10.35
CA GLN A 471 -23.66 -0.64 9.65
C GLN A 471 -22.74 -0.95 8.46
N ALA A 472 -23.16 -0.58 7.26
CA ALA A 472 -22.41 -0.81 6.04
C ALA A 472 -22.70 0.32 5.03
N VAL A 473 -21.65 0.95 4.52
CA VAL A 473 -21.78 2.10 3.61
C VAL A 473 -20.97 1.83 2.35
N SER A 474 -21.64 1.87 1.21
CA SER A 474 -21.04 1.81 -0.12
C SER A 474 -20.97 3.21 -0.73
N VAL A 475 -19.80 3.60 -1.23
CA VAL A 475 -19.54 4.94 -1.75
C VAL A 475 -18.88 4.87 -3.10
N GLN A 476 -19.44 5.61 -4.06
CA GLN A 476 -18.77 5.90 -5.32
C GLN A 476 -17.58 6.83 -5.09
N TRP A 477 -16.42 6.44 -5.58
CA TRP A 477 -15.18 7.19 -5.62
C TRP A 477 -15.28 8.29 -6.69
N ASP A 478 -15.91 9.40 -6.30
CA ASP A 478 -16.07 10.60 -7.12
C ASP A 478 -15.54 11.84 -6.37
N PRO A 479 -14.23 12.11 -6.45
CA PRO A 479 -13.60 13.18 -5.70
C PRO A 479 -14.00 14.60 -6.14
N GLN A 480 -14.71 14.77 -7.26
CA GLN A 480 -15.14 16.09 -7.74
C GLN A 480 -16.00 16.84 -6.71
N ASN A 481 -16.76 16.09 -5.91
CA ASN A 481 -17.70 16.60 -4.91
C ASN A 481 -17.17 16.50 -3.47
N TRP A 482 -15.88 16.22 -3.30
CA TRP A 482 -15.27 16.03 -1.98
C TRP A 482 -14.61 17.32 -1.49
N ALA A 483 -14.31 17.37 -0.19
CA ALA A 483 -13.69 18.53 0.43
C ALA A 483 -12.19 18.59 0.06
N GLY A 484 -11.60 19.79 0.01
CA GLY A 484 -10.16 20.00 -0.25
C GLY A 484 -9.26 19.55 0.91
N ASP A 485 -7.93 19.54 0.68
CA ASP A 485 -6.93 19.29 1.73
C ASP A 485 -6.67 20.52 2.63
N ASP A 486 -7.20 21.68 2.27
CA ASP A 486 -7.14 22.96 3.00
C ASP A 486 -8.19 23.08 4.11
N VAL A 487 -9.04 22.09 4.27
CA VAL A 487 -10.14 22.11 5.23
C VAL A 487 -9.58 22.01 6.66
N GLN A 488 -9.34 23.17 7.26
CA GLN A 488 -9.16 23.33 8.69
C GLN A 488 -10.54 23.41 9.33
N PHE A 489 -11.09 22.29 9.81
CA PHE A 489 -12.19 22.37 10.75
C PHE A 489 -11.66 22.96 12.05
N ARG A 490 -12.24 24.10 12.45
CA ARG A 490 -12.02 24.66 13.79
C ARG A 490 -12.64 23.67 14.77
N PHE A 491 -11.80 22.93 15.49
CA PHE A 491 -12.20 22.03 16.57
C PHE A 491 -12.54 22.80 17.84
#